data_AF-A0A0V0T824-F1
#
_entry.id   AF-A0A0V0T824-F1
#
_cell.length_a   1.000
_cell.length_b   1.000
_cell.length_c   1.000
_cell.angle_alpha   90.00
_cell.angle_beta   90.00
_cell.angle_gamma   90.00
#
_symmetry.space_group_name_H-M   'P 1'
#
loop_
_entity.id
_entity.type
_entity.pdbx_description
1 polymer ?
#
loop_
_entity_poly.entity_id
_entity_poly.type
_entity_poly.pdbx_seq_one_letter_code
_entity_poly.pdbx_strand_id
1 'polypeptide(L)' 'MLIPLQIGQNCTLRVPDVDRGPADPKNFLVVVMAECEGLYTVGCREGKLASKFTAADLQVISENLLSIDEILTPKFL' A
#
# COMPACT_ATOMS: atom_id res chain seq x y z
N MET A 1 -18.60 6.74 -9.91
CA MET A 1 -17.80 5.54 -10.21
C MET A 1 -16.41 5.78 -9.63
N LEU A 2 -15.94 4.96 -8.70
CA LEU A 2 -14.54 5.05 -8.28
C LEU A 2 -13.68 4.57 -9.44
N ILE A 3 -12.71 5.37 -9.85
CA ILE A 3 -11.71 4.94 -10.84
C ILE A 3 -10.84 3.89 -10.12
N PRO A 4 -10.70 2.67 -10.66
CA PRO A 4 -9.83 1.67 -10.06
C PRO A 4 -8.40 2.19 -9.97
N LEU A 5 -7.73 1.91 -8.84
CA LEU A 5 -6.31 2.25 -8.69
C LEU A 5 -5.48 1.45 -9.69
N GLN A 6 -4.44 2.07 -10.24
CA GLN A 6 -3.56 1.43 -11.21
C GLN A 6 -2.49 0.57 -10.52
N ILE A 7 -2.10 -0.54 -11.14
CA ILE A 7 -0.92 -1.30 -10.70
C ILE A 7 0.31 -0.39 -10.83
N GLY A 8 1.14 -0.37 -9.79
CA GLY A 8 2.30 0.54 -9.67
C GLY A 8 1.96 1.89 -9.05
N GLN A 9 0.68 2.14 -8.74
CA GLN A 9 0.29 3.39 -8.11
C GLN A 9 0.67 3.40 -6.64
N ASN A 10 1.43 4.42 -6.24
CA ASN A 10 1.76 4.64 -4.85
C ASN A 10 0.56 5.22 -4.10
N CYS A 11 0.36 4.70 -2.90
CA CYS A 11 -0.75 5.02 -2.03
C CYS A 11 -0.26 5.09 -0.59
N THR A 12 -1.07 5.68 0.26
CA THR A 12 -0.97 5.52 1.71
C THR A 12 -2.09 4.62 2.19
N LEU A 13 -1.73 3.64 3.03
CA LEU A 13 -2.66 2.77 3.73
C LEU A 13 -2.95 3.38 5.09
N ARG A 14 -4.22 3.62 5.43
CA ARG A 14 -4.57 4.12 6.77
C ARG A 14 -4.37 3.05 7.83
N VAL A 15 -3.74 3.44 8.93
CA VAL A 15 -3.63 2.60 10.12
C VAL A 15 -4.85 2.86 11.00
N PRO A 16 -5.58 1.83 11.46
CA PRO A 16 -6.64 2.00 12.44
C PRO A 16 -6.12 2.69 13.71
N ASP A 17 -6.95 3.53 14.32
CA ASP A 17 -6.63 4.22 15.58
C ASP A 17 -6.78 3.26 16.79
N VAL A 18 -5.93 2.23 16.86
CA VAL A 18 -5.85 1.28 17.99
C VAL A 18 -4.54 1.45 18.75
N ASP A 19 -4.62 1.63 20.07
CA ASP A 19 -3.51 1.73 21.03
C ASP A 19 -2.29 2.53 20.55
N ARG A 20 -2.57 3.66 19.92
CA ARG A 20 -1.56 4.37 19.17
C ARG A 20 -0.92 5.48 19.99
N GLY A 21 0.40 5.48 20.04
CA GLY A 21 1.20 6.53 20.65
C GLY A 21 1.05 7.86 19.89
N PRO A 22 1.22 9.02 20.55
CA PRO A 22 1.11 10.33 19.91
C PRO A 22 2.04 10.54 18.70
N ALA A 23 3.17 9.82 18.66
CA ALA A 23 4.19 9.93 17.62
C ALA A 23 4.13 8.82 16.55
N ASP A 24 3.27 7.81 16.72
CA ASP A 24 3.20 6.71 15.77
C ASP A 24 2.66 7.21 14.41
N PRO A 25 3.05 6.63 13.26
CA PRO A 25 2.60 7.07 11.93
C PRO A 25 1.10 6.85 11.69
N LYS A 26 0.44 7.79 10.96
CA LYS A 26 -1.01 7.68 10.61
C LYS A 26 -1.25 6.73 9.45
N ASN A 27 -0.31 6.71 8.52
CA ASN A 27 -0.43 5.99 7.28
C ASN A 27 0.90 5.31 6.93
N PHE A 28 0.82 4.20 6.20
CA PHE A 28 1.98 3.52 5.63
C PHE A 28 2.06 3.75 4.12
N LEU A 29 3.26 3.98 3.60
CA LEU A 29 3.51 4.04 2.16
C LEU A 29 3.45 2.62 1.57
N VAL A 30 2.61 2.43 0.55
CA VAL A 30 2.46 1.17 -0.17
C VAL A 30 2.31 1.42 -1.67
N VAL A 31 2.61 0.42 -2.49
CA VAL A 31 2.29 0.41 -3.92
C VAL A 31 1.23 -0.65 -4.22
N VAL A 32 0.34 -0.36 -5.15
CA VAL A 32 -0.61 -1.35 -5.67
C VAL A 32 0.14 -2.35 -6.54
N MET A 33 0.07 -3.64 -6.18
CA MET A 33 0.73 -4.72 -6.91
C MET A 33 -0.24 -5.54 -7.76
N ALA A 34 -1.50 -5.66 -7.34
CA ALA A 34 -2.55 -6.34 -8.09
C ALA A 34 -3.94 -5.88 -7.63
N GLU A 35 -4.94 -6.08 -8.47
CA GLU A 35 -6.36 -5.84 -8.18
C GLU A 35 -7.16 -7.06 -8.64
N CYS A 36 -8.15 -7.46 -7.85
CA CYS A 36 -9.10 -8.53 -8.18
C CYS A 36 -10.41 -8.29 -7.44
N GLU A 37 -11.53 -8.15 -8.17
CA GLU A 37 -12.88 -7.98 -7.61
C GLU A 37 -13.02 -6.81 -6.61
N GLY A 38 -12.32 -5.70 -6.85
CA GLY A 38 -12.31 -4.52 -5.99
C GLY A 38 -11.38 -4.64 -4.78
N LEU A 39 -10.63 -5.74 -4.66
CA LEU A 39 -9.63 -5.98 -3.62
C LEU A 39 -8.22 -5.83 -4.19
N TYR A 40 -7.44 -4.99 -3.53
CA TYR A 40 -6.08 -4.63 -3.88
C TYR A 40 -5.09 -5.42 -3.04
N THR A 41 -4.10 -5.97 -3.72
CA THR A 41 -2.87 -6.44 -3.09
C THR A 41 -1.86 -5.30 -3.13
N VAL A 42 -1.24 -5.01 -2.00
CA VAL A 42 -0.26 -3.94 -1.89
C VAL A 42 1.06 -4.46 -1.32
N GLY A 43 2.14 -3.75 -1.59
CA GLY A 43 3.45 -4.01 -1.01
C GLY A 43 4.10 -2.74 -0.50
N CYS A 44 5.03 -2.91 0.43
CA CYS A 44 5.91 -1.87 0.96
C CYS A 44 7.37 -2.30 0.77
N ARG A 45 8.33 -1.53 1.31
CA ARG A 45 9.77 -1.86 1.22
C ARG A 45 10.11 -3.20 1.86
N GLU A 46 9.31 -3.65 2.80
CA GLU A 46 9.48 -4.90 3.55
C GLU A 46 8.91 -6.09 2.78
N GLY A 47 8.21 -5.85 1.67
CA GLY A 47 7.64 -6.87 0.82
C GLY A 47 6.13 -6.70 0.64
N LYS A 48 5.50 -7.75 0.13
CA LYS A 48 4.05 -7.80 -0.08
C LYS A 48 3.31 -7.97 1.26
N LEU A 49 2.26 -7.19 1.47
CA LEU A 49 1.38 -7.36 2.62
C LEU A 49 0.50 -8.61 2.41
N ALA A 50 0.29 -9.37 3.48
CA ALA A 50 -0.54 -10.59 3.44
C ALA A 50 -2.03 -10.27 3.27
N SER A 51 -2.48 -9.15 3.84
CA SER A 51 -3.87 -8.69 3.76
C SER A 51 -4.20 -8.05 2.42
N LYS A 52 -5.48 -8.10 2.04
CA LYS A 52 -6.06 -7.38 0.90
C LYS A 52 -6.83 -6.16 1.39
N PHE A 53 -6.92 -5.15 0.55
CA PHE A 53 -7.50 -3.86 0.89
C PHE A 53 -8.52 -3.40 -0.13
N THR A 54 -9.50 -2.61 0.28
CA THR A 54 -10.42 -1.95 -0.63
C THR A 54 -9.84 -0.61 -1.09
N ALA A 55 -10.43 -0.01 -2.13
CA ALA A 55 -10.06 1.35 -2.53
C ALA A 55 -10.30 2.40 -1.42
N ALA A 56 -11.19 2.16 -0.46
CA ALA A 56 -11.45 3.09 0.64
C ALA A 56 -10.32 3.11 1.68
N ASP A 57 -9.56 2.01 1.77
CA ASP A 57 -8.42 1.88 2.68
C ASP A 57 -7.16 2.58 2.13
N LEU A 58 -7.13 2.85 0.82
CA LEU A 58 -5.98 3.36 0.09
C LEU A 58 -6.20 4.81 -0.36
N GLN A 59 -5.29 5.69 0.02
CA GLN A 59 -5.26 7.07 -0.46
C GLN A 59 -4.12 7.26 -1.44
N VAL A 60 -4.45 7.51 -2.71
CA VAL A 60 -3.48 7.74 -3.79
C VAL A 60 -2.55 8.91 -3.47
N ILE A 61 -1.26 8.74 -3.78
CA ILE A 61 -0.28 9.82 -3.83
C ILE A 61 0.20 10.04 -5.27
N SER A 62 0.52 11.29 -5.60
CA SER A 62 0.98 11.69 -6.94
C SER A 62 2.45 11.31 -7.17
N GLU A 63 3.22 11.21 -6.10
CA GLU A 63 4.66 11.01 -6.16
C GLU A 63 5.01 9.54 -6.36
N ASN A 64 6.01 9.29 -7.19
CA ASN A 64 6.59 7.97 -7.34
C ASN A 64 7.72 7.76 -6.30
N LEU A 65 7.35 7.30 -5.11
CA LEU A 65 8.26 7.12 -3.96
C LEU A 65 8.76 5.68 -3.78
N LEU A 66 8.04 4.72 -4.36
CA LEU A 66 8.31 3.29 -4.27
C LEU A 66 8.00 2.64 -5.61
N SER A 67 8.93 1.83 -6.13
CA SER A 67 8.69 1.01 -7.33
C SER A 67 8.28 -0.41 -6.97
N ILE A 68 7.56 -1.10 -7.87
CA ILE A 68 7.21 -2.52 -7.68
C ILE A 68 8.47 -3.40 -7.67
N ASP A 69 9.47 -3.07 -8.48
CA ASP A 69 10.72 -3.85 -8.59
C ASP A 69 11.49 -3.89 -7.26
N GLU A 70 11.53 -2.78 -6.53
CA GLU A 70 12.13 -2.70 -5.19
C GLU A 70 11.50 -3.67 -4.18
N ILE A 71 10.23 -4.03 -4.37
CA ILE A 71 9.46 -4.89 -3.46
C ILE A 71 9.65 -6.36 -3.82
N LEU A 72 9.71 -6.65 -5.11
CA LEU A 72 9.90 -8.01 -5.63
C LEU A 72 11.35 -8.49 -5.50
N THR A 73 12.28 -7.59 -5.22
CA THR A 73 13.68 -7.94 -5.00
C THR A 73 13.82 -8.68 -3.66
N PRO A 74 14.22 -9.97 -3.65
CA PRO A 74 14.44 -10.70 -2.41
C PRO A 74 15.59 -10.03 -1.63
N LYS A 75 15.30 -9.58 -0.42
CA LYS A 75 16.34 -9.17 0.53
C LYS A 75 16.96 -10.44 1.08
N PHE A 76 18.11 -10.83 0.54
CA PHE A 76 18.92 -11.93 1.09
C PHE A 76 19.27 -11.56 2.54
N LEU A 77 18.72 -12.33 3.49
CA LEU A 77 19.27 -12.46 4.84
C LEU A 77 20.44 -13.45 4.79
#